data_AF-A0A8T6V9S6-F1
#
_entry.id   AF-A0A8T6V9S6-F1
#
_cell.length_a   1.000
_cell.length_b   1.000
_cell.length_c   1.000
_cell.angle_alpha   90.00
_cell.angle_beta   90.00
_cell.angle_gamma   90.00
#
_symmetry.space_group_name_H-M   'P 1'
#
loop_
_entity.id
_entity.type
_entity.pdbx_description
1 polymer ?
#
loop_
_entity_poly.entity_id
_entity_poly.type
_entity_poly.pdbx_seq_one_letter_code
_entity_poly.pdbx_strand_id
1 'polypeptide(L)'
;PGDIVVLSDGVTASSIKVGFCVIDVYKINGDNSPTTEREYWDCEVTEQGIQVGWMDQYHQSTEGNEVPITDLEPGTYYLTNEWNP
;
A
#
# COMPACT_ATOMS: atom_id res chain seq x y z
N PRO A 1 -2.06 3.44 0.20
CA PRO A 1 -2.69 4.71 0.64
C PRO A 1 -1.65 5.57 1.35
N GLY A 2 -1.33 6.73 0.80
CA GLY A 2 -0.28 7.59 1.33
C GLY A 2 -0.58 9.04 1.05
N ASP A 3 -0.16 9.90 1.96
CA ASP A 3 -0.41 11.33 1.94
C ASP A 3 0.90 12.08 2.13
N ILE A 4 1.05 13.20 1.42
CA ILE A 4 2.10 14.17 1.62
C ILE A 4 1.53 15.31 2.46
N VAL A 5 2.02 15.40 3.70
CA VAL A 5 1.62 16.43 4.66
C VAL A 5 2.53 17.64 4.52
N VAL A 6 1.96 18.85 4.56
CA VAL A 6 2.71 20.11 4.53
C VAL A 6 2.65 20.83 5.89
N LEU A 7 3.72 21.54 6.21
CA LEU A 7 3.93 22.27 7.46
C LEU A 7 3.50 23.74 7.35
N SER A 8 2.68 24.21 8.29
CA SER A 8 2.32 25.63 8.57
C SER A 8 1.67 26.48 7.46
N ASP A 9 1.90 26.20 6.18
CA ASP A 9 1.30 26.90 5.02
C ASP A 9 0.08 26.17 4.43
N GLY A 10 -0.18 24.93 4.86
CA GLY A 10 -1.48 24.26 4.75
C GLY A 10 -1.84 23.65 3.39
N VAL A 11 -0.91 23.64 2.43
CA VAL A 11 -1.06 22.83 1.19
C VAL A 11 -1.01 21.34 1.56
N THR A 12 -1.55 20.40 0.77
CA THR A 12 -1.36 18.94 0.99
C THR A 12 -1.60 18.19 -0.32
N ALA A 13 -0.99 17.02 -0.48
CA ALA A 13 -1.33 16.09 -1.57
C ALA A 13 -1.66 14.70 -1.01
N SER A 14 -2.61 14.00 -1.59
CA SER A 14 -3.09 12.71 -1.10
C SER A 14 -3.25 11.70 -2.24
N SER A 15 -2.94 10.44 -1.99
CA SER A 15 -3.25 9.34 -2.92
C SER A 15 -4.70 8.91 -2.77
N ILE A 16 -5.45 8.89 -3.87
CA ILE A 16 -6.82 8.35 -3.91
C ILE A 16 -6.73 6.85 -4.23
N LYS A 17 -6.31 6.03 -3.27
CA LYS A 17 -6.46 4.57 -3.36
C LYS A 17 -7.60 4.11 -2.47
N VAL A 18 -8.77 3.93 -3.09
CA VAL A 18 -10.05 3.68 -2.42
C VAL A 18 -10.21 2.23 -1.96
N GLY A 19 -9.37 1.31 -2.47
CA GLY A 19 -9.44 -0.10 -2.11
C GLY A 19 -8.11 -0.84 -2.33
N PHE A 20 -7.95 -1.93 -1.59
CA PHE A 20 -6.87 -2.89 -1.73
C PHE A 20 -7.51 -4.25 -1.98
N CYS A 21 -7.02 -4.94 -2.99
CA CYS A 21 -7.03 -6.38 -2.96
C CYS A 21 -6.03 -6.86 -1.89
N VAL A 22 -6.41 -7.86 -1.11
CA VAL A 22 -5.60 -8.37 0.00
C VAL A 22 -5.25 -9.83 -0.27
N ILE A 23 -3.98 -10.10 -0.59
CA ILE A 23 -3.50 -11.42 -1.04
C ILE A 23 -2.11 -11.78 -0.51
N ASP A 24 -1.80 -13.06 -0.55
CA ASP A 24 -0.50 -13.66 -0.23
C ASP A 24 0.49 -13.52 -1.41
N VAL A 25 1.20 -12.37 -1.50
CA VAL A 25 2.15 -12.12 -2.60
C VAL A 25 3.49 -12.84 -2.38
N TYR A 26 4.12 -12.65 -1.21
CA TYR A 26 5.37 -13.32 -0.86
C TYR A 26 5.51 -13.55 0.65
N LYS A 27 6.42 -14.45 1.02
CA LYS A 27 6.73 -14.76 2.42
C LYS A 27 7.72 -13.77 3.01
N ILE A 28 7.42 -13.25 4.19
CA ILE A 28 8.34 -12.39 4.95
C ILE A 28 9.61 -13.21 5.26
N ASN A 29 10.78 -12.71 4.90
CA ASN A 29 12.07 -13.39 5.09
C ASN A 29 12.14 -14.83 4.54
N GLY A 30 11.44 -15.13 3.44
CA GLY A 30 11.52 -16.40 2.72
C GLY A 30 10.78 -17.58 3.37
N ASP A 31 10.88 -17.75 4.69
CA ASP A 31 10.38 -18.94 5.40
C ASP A 31 9.57 -18.63 6.68
N ASN A 32 9.18 -17.37 6.95
CA ASN A 32 8.38 -17.07 8.15
C ASN A 32 6.92 -17.57 8.09
N SER A 33 6.49 -18.15 6.96
CA SER A 33 5.17 -18.75 6.86
C SER A 33 5.23 -20.23 7.23
N PRO A 34 4.31 -20.74 8.08
CA PRO A 34 4.21 -22.16 8.41
C PRO A 34 3.78 -23.02 7.22
N THR A 35 3.38 -22.41 6.09
CA THR A 35 2.95 -23.10 4.87
C THR A 35 3.62 -22.49 3.63
N THR A 36 3.74 -23.28 2.56
CA THR A 36 4.11 -22.80 1.21
C THR A 36 2.91 -22.47 0.34
N GLU A 37 1.72 -22.90 0.75
CA GLU A 37 0.47 -22.68 0.02
C GLU A 37 -0.01 -21.25 0.21
N ARG A 38 -0.51 -20.65 -0.88
CA ARG A 38 -1.19 -19.35 -0.86
C ARG A 38 -2.68 -19.63 -0.77
N GLU A 39 -3.28 -19.25 0.34
CA GLU A 39 -4.72 -19.41 0.53
C GLU A 39 -5.46 -18.25 -0.15
N TYR A 40 -4.94 -17.03 0.02
CA TYR A 40 -5.46 -15.82 -0.63
C TYR A 40 -4.61 -15.49 -1.85
N TRP A 41 -4.92 -16.10 -3.00
CA TRP A 41 -4.05 -16.00 -4.19
C TRP A 41 -4.52 -14.98 -5.23
N ASP A 42 -5.78 -14.53 -5.17
CA ASP A 42 -6.37 -13.56 -6.10
C ASP A 42 -7.50 -12.76 -5.44
N CYS A 43 -7.87 -11.66 -6.09
CA CYS A 43 -8.88 -10.71 -5.68
C CYS A 43 -10.28 -11.06 -6.20
N GLU A 44 -10.39 -11.86 -7.27
CA GLU A 44 -11.66 -12.20 -7.93
C GLU A 44 -12.33 -13.46 -7.34
N VAL A 45 -11.72 -14.07 -6.31
CA VAL A 45 -12.27 -15.21 -5.59
C VAL A 45 -13.08 -14.79 -4.36
N THR A 46 -13.72 -15.76 -3.70
CA THR A 46 -14.67 -15.53 -2.60
C THR A 46 -14.07 -14.88 -1.35
N GLU A 47 -12.77 -15.07 -1.08
CA GLU A 47 -12.12 -14.63 0.15
C GLU A 47 -10.77 -13.95 -0.16
N GLN A 48 -10.47 -12.89 0.60
CA GLN A 48 -9.23 -12.12 0.54
C GLN A 48 -8.63 -12.02 1.93
N GLY A 49 -7.30 -11.96 2.04
CA GLY A 49 -6.59 -11.97 3.31
C GLY A 49 -5.07 -12.03 3.16
N ILE A 50 -4.38 -11.90 4.29
CA ILE A 50 -2.93 -12.12 4.38
C ILE A 50 -2.72 -13.17 5.47
N GLN A 51 -2.17 -14.31 5.09
CA GLN A 51 -1.81 -15.35 6.03
C GLN A 51 -0.63 -14.92 6.92
N VAL A 52 -0.50 -15.50 8.12
CA VAL A 52 0.64 -15.24 9.00
C VAL A 52 1.95 -15.61 8.29
N GLY A 53 2.90 -14.67 8.26
CA GLY A 53 4.19 -14.86 7.60
C GLY A 53 4.20 -14.53 6.11
N TRP A 54 3.06 -14.13 5.55
CA TRP A 54 2.93 -13.58 4.20
C TRP A 54 2.80 -12.06 4.22
N MET A 55 3.04 -11.44 3.07
CA MET A 55 2.92 -10.01 2.87
C MET A 55 2.27 -9.73 1.52
N ASP A 56 1.39 -8.75 1.52
CA ASP A 56 0.83 -8.15 0.32
C ASP A 56 1.72 -6.99 -0.15
N GLN A 57 2.00 -6.92 -1.46
CA GLN A 57 2.83 -5.89 -2.05
C GLN A 57 2.22 -5.38 -3.35
N TYR A 58 2.07 -4.07 -3.41
CA TYR A 58 1.71 -3.35 -4.62
C TYR A 58 2.95 -2.79 -5.29
N HIS A 59 3.08 -3.06 -6.59
CA HIS A 59 4.16 -2.53 -7.41
C HIS A 59 4.00 -1.01 -7.59
N GLN A 60 5.11 -0.27 -7.73
CA GLN A 60 5.08 1.19 -7.90
C GLN A 60 4.38 1.64 -9.18
N SER A 61 4.22 0.75 -10.17
CA SER A 61 3.50 1.03 -11.41
C SER A 61 2.04 0.58 -11.36
N THR A 62 1.55 0.09 -10.22
CA THR A 62 0.12 -0.22 -10.09
C THR A 62 -0.66 1.09 -10.13
N GLU A 63 -1.68 1.15 -10.98
CA GLU A 63 -2.54 2.32 -11.12
C GLU A 63 -3.16 2.70 -9.75
N GLY A 64 -3.15 4.00 -9.44
CA GLY A 64 -3.62 4.52 -8.16
C GLY A 64 -2.66 4.27 -6.99
N ASN A 65 -1.45 3.74 -7.23
CA ASN A 65 -0.39 3.61 -6.24
C ASN A 65 0.59 4.81 -6.29
N GLU A 66 0.05 6.00 -6.46
CA GLU A 66 0.81 7.26 -6.57
C GLU A 66 0.20 8.36 -5.71
N VAL A 67 1.01 9.34 -5.34
CA VAL A 67 0.57 10.62 -4.78
C VAL A 67 0.82 11.69 -5.84
N PRO A 68 -0.21 12.39 -6.35
CA PRO A 68 -0.02 13.45 -7.33
C PRO A 68 0.68 14.65 -6.69
N ILE A 69 1.81 15.08 -7.27
CA ILE A 69 2.63 16.20 -6.75
C ILE A 69 2.76 17.37 -7.73
N THR A 70 2.01 17.35 -8.83
CA THR A 70 2.16 18.34 -9.91
C THR A 70 1.92 19.78 -9.45
N ASP A 71 1.03 19.97 -8.47
CA ASP A 71 0.68 21.28 -7.93
C ASP A 71 1.46 21.65 -6.65
N LEU A 72 2.50 20.86 -6.30
CA LEU A 72 3.38 21.17 -5.18
C LEU A 72 4.59 21.96 -5.64
N GLU A 73 4.82 23.11 -5.00
CA GLU A 73 6.06 23.87 -5.15
C GLU A 73 7.27 23.08 -4.62
N PRO A 74 8.50 23.38 -5.09
CA PRO A 74 9.69 22.76 -4.51
C PRO A 74 9.85 23.10 -3.02
N GLY A 75 9.97 22.08 -2.18
CA GLY A 75 10.02 22.24 -0.73
C GLY A 75 10.39 20.97 0.03
N THR A 76 10.40 21.04 1.35
CA THR A 76 10.57 19.86 2.22
C THR A 76 9.21 19.41 2.74
N TYR A 77 8.91 18.14 2.54
CA TYR A 77 7.62 17.53 2.88
C TYR A 77 7.81 16.22 3.63
N TYR A 78 6.77 15.79 4.34
CA TYR A 78 6.72 14.45 4.92
C TYR A 78 5.78 13.57 4.12
N LEU A 79 6.31 12.46 3.58
CA LEU A 79 5.48 11.39 3.06
C LEU A 79 5.04 10.52 4.22
N THR A 80 3.72 10.42 4.40
CA THR A 80 3.08 9.63 5.43
C THR A 80 2.28 8.51 4.78
N ASN A 81 2.20 7.37 5.46
CA ASN A 81 1.46 6.21 5.00
C ASN A 81 0.85 5.54 6.21
N GLU A 82 -0.47 5.43 6.22
CA GLU A 82 -1.23 4.82 7.29
C GLU A 82 -1.95 3.58 6.76
N TRP A 83 -1.75 2.45 7.43
CA TRP A 83 -2.34 1.17 7.07
C TRP A 83 -3.38 0.79 8.10
N ASN A 84 -4.60 0.45 7.64
CA ASN A 84 -5.73 0.14 8.50
C ASN A 84 -6.00 1.21 9.59
N PRO A 85 -6.24 2.48 9.21
CA PRO A 85 -6.66 3.54 10.11
C PRO A 85 -8.02 3.31 10.77
#